data_AF-A0A1J5P7N3-F1
#
_entry.id   AF-A0A1J5P7N3-F1
#
_cell.length_a   1.000
_cell.length_b   1.000
_cell.length_c   1.000
_cell.angle_alpha   90.00
_cell.angle_beta   90.00
_cell.angle_gamma   90.00
#
_symmetry.space_group_name_H-M   'P 1'
#
loop_
_entity.id
_entity.type
_entity.pdbx_description
1 polymer ?
#
loop_
_entity_poly.entity_id
_entity_poly.type
_entity_poly.pdbx_seq_one_letter_code
_entity_poly.pdbx_strand_id
1 'polypeptide(L)' 'MLGKGGATIKSIGAESRKEIAEIVGVRVHLFLFVKVRENWGDDPDRYREMGLEFPKE' A
#
# COMPACT_ATOMS: atom_id res chain seq x y z
N MET A 1 8.54 -1.94 7.81
CA MET A 1 7.94 -1.39 6.57
C MET A 1 8.94 -0.62 5.70
N LEU A 2 9.63 0.41 6.18
CA LEU A 2 10.55 1.18 5.33
C LEU A 2 11.89 0.46 5.03
N GLY A 3 12.45 -0.27 6.00
CA GLY A 3 13.78 -0.87 5.90
C GLY A 3 14.92 0.16 6.01
N LYS A 4 16.17 -0.29 6.15
CA LYS A 4 17.34 0.61 6.24
C LYS A 4 17.42 1.47 4.97
N GLY A 5 17.35 2.79 5.14
CA GLY A 5 17.39 3.74 4.03
C GLY A 5 16.21 3.62 3.03
N GLY A 6 15.08 3.04 3.42
CA GLY A 6 13.93 2.87 2.52
C GLY A 6 14.06 1.67 1.56
N ALA A 7 15.00 0.75 1.78
CA ALA A 7 15.24 -0.37 0.88
C ALA A 7 14.00 -1.27 0.69
N THR A 8 13.21 -1.49 1.74
CA THR A 8 12.02 -2.35 1.67
C THR A 8 10.91 -1.70 0.86
N ILE A 9 10.58 -0.42 1.11
CA ILE A 9 9.56 0.29 0.32
C ILE A 9 9.97 0.45 -1.14
N LYS A 10 11.28 0.60 -1.41
CA LYS A 10 11.80 0.64 -2.78
C LYS A 10 11.59 -0.68 -3.52
N SER A 11 11.82 -1.81 -2.85
CA SER A 11 11.56 -3.14 -3.40
C SER A 11 10.08 -3.33 -3.73
N ILE A 12 9.21 -3.04 -2.76
CA ILE A 12 7.75 -3.10 -2.95
C ILE A 12 7.31 -2.24 -4.14
N GLY A 13 7.74 -0.97 -4.18
CA GLY A 13 7.36 -0.07 -5.27
C GLY A 13 7.92 -0.47 -6.63
N ALA A 14 9.07 -1.14 -6.69
CA ALA A 14 9.64 -1.64 -7.93
C ALA A 14 8.80 -2.79 -8.51
N GLU A 15 8.48 -3.79 -7.69
CA GLU A 15 7.68 -4.95 -8.11
C GLU A 15 6.24 -4.55 -8.45
N SER A 16 5.57 -3.76 -7.59
CA SER A 16 4.20 -3.30 -7.87
C SER A 16 4.12 -2.46 -9.13
N ARG A 17 5.10 -1.58 -9.39
CA ARG A 17 5.12 -0.77 -10.62
C ARG A 17 5.27 -1.64 -11.87
N LYS A 18 6.07 -2.69 -11.81
CA LYS A 18 6.26 -3.62 -12.93
C LYS A 18 4.94 -4.30 -13.27
N GLU A 19 4.30 -4.90 -12.28
CA GLU A 19 3.02 -5.61 -12.45
C GLU A 19 1.90 -4.68 -12.94
N ILE A 20 1.77 -3.48 -12.34
CA ILE A 20 0.75 -2.51 -12.78
C ILE A 20 1.01 -2.08 -14.23
N ALA A 21 2.27 -1.79 -14.61
CA ALA A 21 2.61 -1.40 -15.97
C ALA A 21 2.29 -2.49 -16.99
N GLU A 22 2.45 -3.77 -16.63
CA GLU A 22 2.05 -4.91 -17.45
C GLU A 22 0.52 -4.97 -17.62
N ILE A 23 -0.24 -4.79 -16.53
CA ILE A 23 -1.71 -4.79 -16.57
C ILE A 23 -2.27 -3.66 -17.43
N VAL A 24 -1.72 -2.44 -17.31
CA VAL A 24 -2.25 -1.27 -18.03
C VAL A 24 -1.62 -1.03 -19.40
N GLY A 25 -0.56 -1.77 -19.75
CA GLY A 25 0.12 -1.68 -21.04
C GLY A 25 0.85 -0.37 -21.30
N VAL A 26 1.13 0.43 -20.26
CA VAL A 26 1.81 1.73 -20.38
C VAL A 26 2.82 1.95 -19.25
N ARG A 27 3.74 2.90 -19.45
CA ARG A 27 4.71 3.27 -18.42
C ARG A 27 4.03 3.93 -17.22
N VAL A 28 4.28 3.40 -16.02
CA VAL A 28 3.72 3.90 -14.76
C VAL A 28 4.78 4.61 -13.93
N HIS A 29 4.42 5.75 -13.33
CA HIS A 29 5.19 6.38 -12.25
C HIS A 29 4.39 6.24 -10.95
N LEU A 30 4.85 5.37 -10.05
CA LEU A 30 4.15 5.06 -8.79
C LEU A 30 4.79 5.81 -7.62
N PHE A 31 4.02 6.68 -6.97
CA PHE A 31 4.40 7.30 -5.69
C PHE A 31 3.85 6.48 -4.52
N LEU A 32 4.70 6.17 -3.54
CA LEU A 32 4.32 5.46 -2.32
C LEU A 32 4.65 6.30 -1.09
N PHE A 33 3.72 6.37 -0.15
CA PHE A 33 3.88 7.07 1.13
C PHE A 33 3.51 6.13 2.28
N VAL A 34 4.41 5.99 3.26
CA VAL A 34 4.09 5.30 4.51
C VAL A 34 3.54 6.34 5.49
N LYS A 35 2.31 6.11 5.96
CA LYS A 35 1.66 6.93 6.99
C LYS A 35 1.51 6.08 8.25
N VAL A 36 1.85 6.64 9.40
CA VAL A 36 1.60 6.03 10.71
C VAL A 36 0.37 6.70 11.29
N ARG A 37 -0.57 5.90 11.78
CA ARG A 37 -1.75 6.34 12.52
C ARG A 37 -1.93 5.39 13.69
N GLU A 38 -2.15 5.91 14.88
CA GLU A 38 -2.45 5.08 16.04
C GLU A 38 -3.87 4.52 15.93
N ASN A 39 -4.06 3.28 16.40
CA ASN A 39 -5.36 2.59 16.49
C ASN A 39 -6.20 2.56 15.18
N TRP A 40 -5.56 2.62 14.01
CA TRP A 40 -6.29 2.57 12.73
C TRP A 40 -7.00 1.24 12.49
N GLY A 41 -6.54 0.16 13.14
CA GLY A 41 -7.13 -1.17 13.06
C GLY A 41 -8.50 -1.27 13.74
N ASP A 42 -8.83 -0.33 14.62
CA ASP A 42 -10.08 -0.33 15.39
C ASP A 42 -11.15 0.58 14.75
N ASP A 43 -10.85 1.17 13.58
CA ASP A 43 -11.72 2.12 12.87
C ASP A 43 -12.45 1.41 11.71
N PRO A 44 -13.74 1.07 11.84
CA PRO A 44 -14.49 0.36 10.80
C PRO A 44 -14.62 1.15 9.50
N ASP A 45 -14.60 2.49 9.56
CA ASP A 45 -14.71 3.32 8.37
C ASP A 45 -13.44 3.21 7.51
N ARG A 46 -12.27 2.96 8.11
CA ARG A 46 -11.02 2.72 7.38
C ARG A 46 -11.04 1.43 6.57
N TYR A 47 -11.59 0.37 7.16
CA TYR A 47 -11.75 -0.90 6.45
C TYR A 47 -12.66 -0.70 5.25
N ARG A 48 -13.79 0.00 5.44
CA ARG A 48 -14.71 0.33 4.35
C ARG A 48 -14.04 1.15 3.24
N GLU A 49 -13.27 2.18 3.58
CA GLU A 49 -12.49 2.98 2.62
C GLU A 49 -11.48 2.15 1.82
N MET A 50 -10.88 1.13 2.44
CA MET A 50 -9.96 0.19 1.78
C MET A 50 -10.69 -0.92 1.00
N GLY A 51 -12.02 -0.97 1.05
CA GLY A 51 -12.82 -2.06 0.46
C GLY A 51 -12.69 -3.39 1.22
N LEU A 52 -12.35 -3.35 2.50
CA LEU A 52 -12.20 -4.50 3.39
C LEU A 52 -13.40 -4.62 4.34
N GLU A 53 -13.73 -5.84 4.76
CA GLU A 53 -14.69 -6.08 5.83
C GLU A 53 -14.05 -5.85 7.19
N PHE A 54 -14.75 -5.15 8.09
CA PHE A 54 -14.30 -4.99 9.47
C PHE A 54 -14.46 -6.33 10.21
N PRO A 55 -13.43 -6.83 10.92
CA PRO A 55 -13.51 -8.08 11.65
C PRO A 55 -14.68 -8.05 12.64
N LYS A 56 -15.57 -9.03 12.56
CA LYS A 56 -16.55 -9.34 13.61
C LYS A 56 -15.88 -10.40 14.47
N GLU A 57 -15.76 -10.15 15.76
CA GLU A 57 -15.28 -11.16 16.72
C GLU A 57 -16.05 -12.48 16.58
#